data_AF-A0A2P7U0U4-F1
#
_entry.id   AF-A0A2P7U0U4-F1
#
_cell.length_a   1.000
_cell.length_b   1.000
_cell.length_c   1.000
_cell.angle_alpha   90.00
_cell.angle_beta   90.00
_cell.angle_gamma   90.00
#
_symmetry.space_group_name_H-M   'P 1'
#
loop_
_entity.id
_entity.type
_entity.pdbx_description
1 polymer ?
#
loop_
_entity_poly.entity_id
_entity_poly.type
_entity_poly.pdbx_seq_one_letter_code
_entity_poly.pdbx_strand_id
1 'polypeptide(L)'
;MLLALSLRDFVIVENLNLDFQNGFTVLTGETGAGKSITLDALGLLLGDKADYSQVRNGAKEAQLSALFDIGSLPQLQAQLREQGLLEDDAEELNIRRIIDAKGKSRSYINNQAATLAQLKTIGGQLIDIHGQNAHHSLNQEPAQRQLLDAFAGALDQTENVRQQYQNWVAAKKSLQEAQEQSENISIERERLEWQFNELAQLNLQAGEWETLNQSHDNLAHSAELLQTAEQIGENIDGDNGIQRQIYQCQKLLGNLQNIEPRFAESLNMLASIEAELGEISANMRDIAGRTDINPDELAEQERRMAELMSMARKYRIRPEALPDKLTEISSRLETLHAATDLEALEAAVAQQFAEYQEAAHTLSAMRHRAAVRLSSETTEHMQHLAMKGARFDIVLLPSSPTAHGLEQVQFQVVANKGSVPRPLNKVASGGELARISLAIQVVSSQYTHVPTLIFDEVDTGIGGGVAEIVGKALRALGKQHQVLAVTHLPQVASCGEQHWQVCKHSKGEQTVSEIRVLNEQERVEEVARMLGGETITDTTRHHAAELLTLAAA
;
A
#
# COMPACT_ATOMS: atom_id res chain seq x y z
N MET A 1 -19.64 2.00 31.72
CA MET A 1 -20.66 3.02 31.41
C MET A 1 -20.12 4.42 31.70
N LEU A 2 -20.72 5.45 31.13
CA LEU A 2 -20.39 6.85 31.44
C LEU A 2 -20.97 7.20 32.83
N LEU A 3 -20.13 7.70 33.73
CA LEU A 3 -20.50 8.11 35.09
C LEU A 3 -20.69 9.62 35.18
N ALA A 4 -19.75 10.39 34.63
CA ALA A 4 -19.77 11.84 34.73
C ALA A 4 -19.17 12.52 33.50
N LEU A 5 -19.67 13.72 33.18
CA LEU A 5 -19.09 14.63 32.19
C LEU A 5 -18.93 16.01 32.81
N SER A 6 -17.72 16.56 32.73
CA SER A 6 -17.40 17.91 33.17
C SER A 6 -16.83 18.72 32.02
N LEU A 7 -17.47 19.85 31.71
CA LEU A 7 -17.08 20.79 30.67
C LEU A 7 -16.81 22.16 31.29
N ARG A 8 -15.74 22.80 30.84
CA ARG A 8 -15.38 24.16 31.23
C ARG A 8 -14.94 24.96 30.01
N ASP A 9 -15.46 26.18 29.90
CA ASP A 9 -15.12 27.15 28.84
C ASP A 9 -15.26 26.60 27.41
N PHE A 10 -16.29 25.78 27.17
CA PHE A 10 -16.57 25.10 25.90
C PHE A 10 -17.82 25.67 25.22
N VAL A 11 -17.66 26.22 24.01
CA VAL A 11 -18.71 26.87 23.22
C VAL A 11 -19.42 27.98 24.03
N ILE A 12 -20.64 27.75 24.51
CA ILE A 12 -21.42 28.69 25.34
C ILE A 12 -21.52 28.25 26.82
N VAL A 13 -20.88 27.14 27.17
CA VAL A 13 -20.84 26.59 28.52
C VAL A 13 -19.64 27.16 29.28
N GLU A 14 -19.91 27.81 30.41
CA GLU A 14 -18.86 28.27 31.33
C GLU A 14 -18.38 27.10 32.21
N ASN A 15 -19.32 26.42 32.85
CA ASN A 15 -19.10 25.23 33.65
C ASN A 15 -20.34 24.34 33.58
N LEU A 16 -20.16 23.04 33.32
CA LEU A 16 -21.23 22.05 33.28
C LEU A 16 -20.70 20.76 33.90
N ASN A 17 -21.42 20.23 34.89
CA ASN A 17 -21.15 18.91 35.45
C ASN A 17 -22.44 18.10 35.35
N LEU A 18 -22.34 16.94 34.72
CA LEU A 18 -23.44 16.00 34.52
C LEU A 18 -23.07 14.67 35.15
N ASP A 19 -23.95 14.17 36.01
CA ASP A 19 -23.87 12.83 36.57
C ASP A 19 -24.86 11.93 35.83
N PHE A 20 -24.33 10.90 35.19
CA PHE A 20 -25.11 9.97 34.39
C PHE A 20 -25.53 8.76 35.24
N GLN A 21 -26.66 8.18 34.87
CA GLN A 21 -27.17 6.98 35.50
C GLN A 21 -27.45 5.92 34.44
N ASN A 22 -27.74 4.70 34.88
CA ASN A 22 -28.14 3.61 33.99
C ASN A 22 -29.57 3.80 33.50
N GLY A 23 -29.95 3.01 32.49
CA GLY A 23 -31.27 3.09 31.90
C GLY A 23 -31.33 4.03 30.71
N PHE A 24 -32.53 4.51 30.44
CA PHE A 24 -32.79 5.40 29.30
C PHE A 24 -32.93 6.87 29.75
N THR A 25 -31.97 7.71 29.34
CA THR A 25 -31.97 9.15 29.57
C THR A 25 -32.36 9.90 28.30
N VAL A 26 -33.37 10.76 28.37
CA VAL A 26 -33.77 11.64 27.25
C VAL A 26 -33.33 13.07 27.48
N LEU A 27 -32.81 13.71 26.44
CA LEU A 27 -32.43 15.12 26.43
C LEU A 27 -33.40 15.91 25.55
N THR A 28 -34.13 16.86 26.13
CA THR A 28 -35.09 17.75 25.44
C THR A 28 -34.71 19.23 25.59
N GLY A 29 -35.53 20.15 25.08
CA GLY A 29 -35.23 21.59 25.07
C GLY A 29 -34.74 22.10 23.71
N GLU A 30 -34.23 23.34 23.70
CA GLU A 30 -33.88 24.07 22.47
C GLU A 30 -32.75 23.41 21.67
N THR A 31 -32.96 23.27 20.36
CA THR A 31 -31.97 22.76 19.41
C THR A 31 -30.80 23.75 19.25
N GLY A 32 -29.58 23.22 19.12
CA GLY A 32 -28.38 24.00 18.77
C GLY A 32 -27.57 24.61 19.93
N ALA A 33 -27.85 24.30 21.21
CA ALA A 33 -27.16 24.97 22.33
C ALA A 33 -26.76 24.11 23.54
N GLY A 34 -27.16 22.85 23.65
CA GLY A 34 -26.75 22.00 24.78
C GLY A 34 -26.79 20.50 24.47
N LYS A 35 -27.73 20.09 23.62
CA LYS A 35 -27.79 18.75 23.02
C LYS A 35 -26.54 18.46 22.20
N SER A 36 -26.27 19.26 21.16
CA SER A 36 -25.06 19.15 20.35
C SER A 36 -23.80 19.37 21.17
N ILE A 37 -23.81 20.27 22.18
CA ILE A 37 -22.63 20.50 23.03
C ILE A 37 -22.21 19.24 23.80
N THR A 38 -23.17 18.51 24.36
CA THR A 38 -22.88 17.28 25.10
C THR A 38 -22.31 16.21 24.16
N LEU A 39 -22.92 16.05 22.97
CA LEU A 39 -22.48 15.10 21.95
C LEU A 39 -21.12 15.45 21.38
N ASP A 40 -20.90 16.72 21.01
CA ASP A 40 -19.64 17.23 20.50
C ASP A 40 -18.53 17.06 21.54
N ALA A 41 -18.81 17.38 22.81
CA ALA A 41 -17.85 17.19 23.89
C ALA A 41 -17.47 15.72 24.07
N LEU A 42 -18.44 14.81 24.01
CA LEU A 42 -18.18 13.37 24.06
C LEU A 42 -17.38 12.92 22.82
N GLY A 43 -17.75 13.32 21.61
CA GLY A 43 -16.98 13.02 20.40
C GLY A 43 -15.52 13.48 20.51
N LEU A 44 -15.28 14.67 21.06
CA LEU A 44 -13.93 15.15 21.36
C LEU A 44 -13.23 14.31 22.42
N LEU A 45 -13.90 13.88 23.48
CA LEU A 45 -13.28 12.99 24.47
C LEU A 45 -12.97 11.60 23.89
N LEU A 46 -13.73 11.15 22.89
CA LEU A 46 -13.56 9.89 22.17
C LEU A 46 -12.56 9.98 20.99
N GLY A 47 -11.92 11.14 20.77
CA GLY A 47 -10.82 11.27 19.81
C GLY A 47 -11.13 11.99 18.50
N ASP A 48 -12.29 12.63 18.36
CA ASP A 48 -12.59 13.46 17.18
C ASP A 48 -11.64 14.65 17.05
N LYS A 49 -11.56 15.26 15.86
CA LYS A 49 -10.72 16.44 15.68
C LYS A 49 -11.37 17.65 16.35
N ALA A 50 -10.60 18.37 17.15
CA ALA A 50 -11.04 19.60 17.79
C ALA A 50 -11.06 20.76 16.78
N ASP A 51 -12.15 21.52 16.77
CA ASP A 51 -12.18 22.85 16.16
C ASP A 51 -11.92 23.90 17.26
N TYR A 52 -10.91 24.74 17.06
CA TYR A 52 -10.52 25.77 18.03
C TYR A 52 -11.59 26.86 18.18
N SER A 53 -12.51 26.97 17.22
CA SER A 53 -13.70 27.83 17.33
C SER A 53 -14.63 27.41 18.48
N GLN A 54 -14.50 26.17 18.98
CA GLN A 54 -15.28 25.63 20.08
C GLN A 54 -14.78 26.07 21.46
N VAL A 55 -13.67 26.82 21.56
CA VAL A 55 -13.26 27.46 22.82
C VAL A 55 -14.12 28.69 23.04
N ARG A 56 -14.69 28.83 24.26
CA ARG A 56 -15.55 29.97 24.61
C ARG A 56 -14.83 31.30 24.35
N ASN A 57 -15.52 32.25 23.75
CA ASN A 57 -14.95 33.57 23.46
C ASN A 57 -14.50 34.27 24.76
N GLY A 58 -13.24 34.73 24.77
CA GLY A 58 -12.58 35.32 25.94
C GLY A 58 -11.87 34.32 26.87
N ALA A 59 -12.06 33.01 26.69
CA ALA A 59 -11.32 31.98 27.43
C ALA A 59 -9.96 31.65 26.75
N LYS A 60 -9.00 31.19 27.56
CA LYS A 60 -7.68 30.76 27.06
C LYS A 60 -7.68 29.33 26.51
N GLU A 61 -8.44 28.46 27.16
CA GLU A 61 -8.56 27.05 26.81
C GLU A 61 -9.93 26.51 27.25
N ALA A 62 -10.41 25.48 26.57
CA ALA A 62 -11.54 24.66 26.99
C ALA A 62 -11.03 23.37 27.64
N GLN A 63 -11.67 22.93 28.73
CA GLN A 63 -11.35 21.69 29.42
C GLN A 63 -12.56 20.77 29.42
N LEU A 64 -12.36 19.55 28.96
CA LEU A 64 -13.39 18.51 28.84
C LEU A 64 -12.89 17.30 29.63
N SER A 65 -13.75 16.68 30.42
CA SER A 65 -13.42 15.42 31.09
C SER A 65 -14.63 14.52 31.23
N ALA A 66 -14.43 13.22 31.06
CA ALA A 66 -15.43 12.20 31.33
C ALA A 66 -14.85 11.12 32.23
N LEU A 67 -15.70 10.59 33.12
CA LEU A 67 -15.40 9.46 33.97
C LEU A 67 -16.23 8.26 33.51
N PHE A 68 -15.58 7.12 33.36
CA PHE A 68 -16.19 5.87 32.94
C PHE A 68 -15.97 4.79 33.98
N ASP A 69 -16.99 3.99 34.24
CA ASP A 69 -16.85 2.68 34.87
C ASP A 69 -16.53 1.65 33.77
N ILE A 70 -15.43 0.94 33.93
CA ILE A 70 -14.96 -0.12 33.04
C ILE A 70 -14.91 -1.48 33.73
N GLY A 71 -15.53 -1.65 34.90
CA GLY A 71 -15.57 -2.89 35.67
C GLY A 71 -16.10 -4.09 34.88
N SER A 72 -17.05 -3.85 33.96
CA SER A 72 -17.61 -4.88 33.07
C SER A 72 -16.80 -5.15 31.79
N LEU A 73 -15.63 -4.53 31.61
CA LEU A 73 -14.82 -4.58 30.39
C LEU A 73 -13.41 -5.15 30.65
N PRO A 74 -13.26 -6.45 30.96
CA PRO A 74 -11.97 -7.04 31.36
C PRO A 74 -10.90 -6.98 30.27
N GLN A 75 -11.32 -7.07 28.99
CA GLN A 75 -10.40 -6.95 27.85
C GLN A 75 -9.81 -5.54 27.73
N LEU A 76 -10.65 -4.51 27.88
CA LEU A 76 -10.20 -3.12 27.88
C LEU A 76 -9.30 -2.84 29.09
N GLN A 77 -9.64 -3.36 30.27
CA GLN A 77 -8.78 -3.24 31.45
C GLN A 77 -7.39 -3.85 31.20
N ALA A 78 -7.33 -5.06 30.65
CA ALA A 78 -6.06 -5.71 30.32
C ALA A 78 -5.23 -4.88 29.34
N GLN A 79 -5.87 -4.38 28.27
CA GLN A 79 -5.23 -3.51 27.27
C GLN A 79 -4.68 -2.21 27.90
N LEU A 80 -5.45 -1.57 28.78
CA LEU A 80 -5.02 -0.33 29.44
C LEU A 80 -3.87 -0.58 30.43
N ARG A 81 -3.89 -1.69 31.18
CA ARG A 81 -2.81 -2.08 32.09
C ARG A 81 -1.51 -2.37 31.34
N GLU A 82 -1.59 -3.10 30.22
CA GLU A 82 -0.43 -3.37 29.36
C GLU A 82 0.22 -2.08 28.82
N GLN A 83 -0.61 -1.06 28.53
CA GLN A 83 -0.15 0.26 28.09
C GLN A 83 0.28 1.18 29.25
N GLY A 84 0.16 0.74 30.51
CA GLY A 84 0.45 1.52 31.70
C GLY A 84 -0.55 2.63 32.00
N LEU A 85 -1.73 2.64 31.34
CA LEU A 85 -2.76 3.68 31.44
C LEU A 85 -3.80 3.42 32.55
N LEU A 86 -3.76 2.25 33.20
CA LEU A 86 -4.67 1.84 34.27
C LEU A 86 -3.89 1.14 35.37
N GLU A 87 -4.21 1.45 36.62
CA GLU A 87 -3.64 0.76 37.80
C GLU A 87 -4.27 -0.64 37.96
N ASP A 88 -3.60 -1.54 38.67
CA ASP A 88 -4.00 -2.96 38.72
C ASP A 88 -5.43 -3.15 39.26
N ASP A 89 -5.83 -2.41 40.30
CA ASP A 89 -7.15 -2.54 40.94
C ASP A 89 -8.16 -1.46 40.49
N ALA A 90 -7.83 -0.63 39.50
CA ALA A 90 -8.71 0.46 39.06
C ALA A 90 -9.80 -0.05 38.10
N GLU A 91 -11.07 0.23 38.44
CA GLU A 91 -12.24 -0.05 37.59
C GLU A 91 -12.82 1.23 36.95
N GLU A 92 -12.22 2.39 37.21
CA GLU A 92 -12.62 3.66 36.64
C GLU A 92 -11.57 4.19 35.65
N LEU A 93 -12.04 4.82 34.58
CA LEU A 93 -11.22 5.45 33.56
C LEU A 93 -11.59 6.92 33.42
N ASN A 94 -10.64 7.80 33.70
CA ASN A 94 -10.77 9.22 33.45
C ASN A 94 -10.16 9.59 32.09
N ILE A 95 -10.96 10.18 31.22
CA ILE A 95 -10.49 10.77 29.97
C ILE A 95 -10.62 12.28 30.07
N ARG A 96 -9.55 13.02 29.77
CA ARG A 96 -9.53 14.48 29.82
C ARG A 96 -8.88 15.06 28.57
N ARG A 97 -9.49 16.11 28.03
CA ARG A 97 -8.98 16.83 26.86
C ARG A 97 -8.95 18.33 27.12
N ILE A 98 -7.83 18.96 26.76
CA ILE A 98 -7.63 20.42 26.86
C ILE A 98 -7.42 20.95 25.46
N ILE A 99 -8.17 21.98 25.08
CA ILE A 99 -8.11 22.63 23.76
C ILE A 99 -7.77 24.09 23.98
N ASP A 100 -6.59 24.51 23.53
CA ASP A 100 -6.12 25.89 23.59
C ASP A 100 -6.70 26.69 22.41
N ALA A 101 -7.13 27.93 22.67
CA ALA A 101 -7.62 28.84 21.64
C ALA A 101 -6.59 29.12 20.51
N LYS A 102 -5.30 28.92 20.80
CA LYS A 102 -4.17 29.10 19.87
C LYS A 102 -3.83 27.86 19.03
N GLY A 103 -4.62 26.79 19.11
CA GLY A 103 -4.48 25.66 18.19
C GLY A 103 -3.81 24.42 18.75
N LYS A 104 -3.62 24.30 20.07
CA LYS A 104 -3.02 23.09 20.69
C LYS A 104 -4.10 22.26 21.37
N SER A 105 -4.19 20.98 21.05
CA SER A 105 -5.05 20.03 21.76
C SER A 105 -4.19 19.00 22.49
N ARG A 106 -4.49 18.74 23.76
CA ARG A 106 -3.78 17.78 24.61
C ARG A 106 -4.81 16.82 25.21
N SER A 107 -4.51 15.53 25.17
CA SER A 107 -5.38 14.48 25.67
C SER A 107 -4.69 13.69 26.76
N TYR A 108 -5.46 13.26 27.75
CA TYR A 108 -4.99 12.51 28.90
C TYR A 108 -5.94 11.36 29.19
N ILE A 109 -5.38 10.22 29.58
CA ILE A 109 -6.09 9.05 30.12
C ILE A 109 -5.47 8.76 31.48
N ASN A 110 -6.27 8.78 32.55
CA ASN A 110 -5.80 8.61 33.94
C ASN A 110 -4.55 9.46 34.26
N ASN A 111 -4.59 10.74 33.88
CA ASN A 111 -3.51 11.73 34.03
C ASN A 111 -2.23 11.50 33.19
N GLN A 112 -2.16 10.45 32.38
CA GLN A 112 -1.07 10.22 31.45
C GLN A 112 -1.39 10.79 30.07
N ALA A 113 -0.38 11.33 29.38
CA ALA A 113 -0.57 11.88 28.04
C ALA A 113 -0.93 10.78 27.04
N ALA A 114 -1.98 10.99 26.26
CA ALA A 114 -2.46 10.03 25.27
C ALA A 114 -2.56 10.68 23.87
N THR A 115 -2.37 9.85 22.84
CA THR A 115 -2.55 10.27 21.45
C THR A 115 -4.03 10.24 21.05
N LEU A 116 -4.42 10.98 20.00
CA LEU A 116 -5.78 10.91 19.46
C LEU A 116 -6.11 9.51 18.91
N ALA A 117 -5.13 8.79 18.38
CA ALA A 117 -5.32 7.42 17.91
C ALA A 117 -5.70 6.49 19.07
N GLN A 118 -4.99 6.59 20.21
CA GLN A 118 -5.34 5.82 21.41
C GLN A 118 -6.73 6.17 21.93
N LEU A 119 -7.09 7.47 22.00
CA LEU A 119 -8.44 7.89 22.37
C LEU A 119 -9.51 7.31 21.45
N LYS A 120 -9.26 7.29 20.14
CA LYS A 120 -10.22 6.75 19.17
C LYS A 120 -10.41 5.25 19.32
N THR A 121 -9.33 4.51 19.58
CA THR A 121 -9.39 3.07 19.82
C THR A 121 -10.12 2.74 21.12
N ILE A 122 -9.81 3.45 22.21
CA ILE A 122 -10.41 3.23 23.54
C ILE A 122 -11.86 3.74 23.56
N GLY A 123 -12.11 4.93 23.02
CA GLY A 123 -13.42 5.56 22.98
C GLY A 123 -14.47 4.73 22.25
N GLY A 124 -14.10 4.10 21.13
CA GLY A 124 -15.01 3.20 20.42
C GLY A 124 -15.43 1.95 21.19
N GLN A 125 -14.75 1.60 22.29
CA GLN A 125 -15.14 0.52 23.20
C GLN A 125 -16.01 1.02 24.37
N LEU A 126 -16.06 2.34 24.61
CA LEU A 126 -16.75 2.96 25.75
C LEU A 126 -18.12 3.54 25.37
N ILE A 127 -18.20 4.23 24.24
CA ILE A 127 -19.41 4.89 23.76
C ILE A 127 -19.57 4.62 22.27
N ASP A 128 -20.78 4.22 21.87
CA ASP A 128 -21.19 4.19 20.47
C ASP A 128 -22.19 5.31 20.20
N ILE A 129 -21.89 6.17 19.23
CA ILE A 129 -22.69 7.36 18.89
C ILE A 129 -23.38 7.12 17.54
N HIS A 130 -24.71 7.00 17.60
CA HIS A 130 -25.59 6.85 16.46
C HIS A 130 -26.26 8.20 16.13
N GLY A 131 -25.73 8.92 15.13
CA GLY A 131 -26.29 10.17 14.63
C GLY A 131 -26.12 10.32 13.11
N GLN A 132 -26.13 11.55 12.58
CA GLN A 132 -26.02 11.84 11.14
C GLN A 132 -24.85 11.10 10.45
N ASN A 133 -23.68 11.06 11.10
CA ASN A 133 -22.49 10.39 10.56
C ASN A 133 -22.64 8.86 10.50
N ALA A 134 -23.40 8.24 11.41
CA ALA A 134 -23.62 6.80 11.43
C ALA A 134 -24.53 6.33 10.28
N HIS A 135 -25.57 7.11 9.96
CA HIS A 135 -26.44 6.86 8.79
C HIS A 135 -25.65 6.93 7.47
N HIS A 136 -24.73 7.88 7.35
CA HIS A 136 -23.84 7.96 6.19
C HIS A 136 -22.83 6.81 6.13
N SER A 137 -22.30 6.36 7.28
CA SER A 137 -21.38 5.23 7.35
C SER A 137 -22.01 3.94 6.83
N LEU A 138 -23.25 3.63 7.23
CA LEU A 138 -23.98 2.44 6.77
C LEU A 138 -24.26 2.41 5.27
N ASN A 139 -24.12 3.52 4.54
CA ASN A 139 -24.18 3.54 3.08
C ASN A 139 -22.89 3.06 2.41
N GLN A 140 -21.83 2.84 3.18
CA GLN A 140 -20.52 2.39 2.71
C GLN A 140 -20.34 0.89 2.99
N GLU A 141 -19.93 0.14 1.96
CA GLU A 141 -19.71 -1.31 2.05
C GLU A 141 -18.70 -1.72 3.16
N PRO A 142 -17.59 -1.00 3.41
CA PRO A 142 -16.67 -1.35 4.51
C PRO A 142 -17.33 -1.32 5.89
N ALA A 143 -18.22 -0.35 6.15
CA ALA A 143 -18.93 -0.24 7.41
C ALA A 143 -19.98 -1.34 7.57
N GLN A 144 -20.72 -1.64 6.49
CA GLN A 144 -21.66 -2.77 6.45
C GLN A 144 -20.97 -4.10 6.76
N ARG A 145 -19.79 -4.33 6.17
CA ARG A 145 -18.96 -5.51 6.46
C ARG A 145 -18.52 -5.55 7.91
N GLN A 146 -17.98 -4.46 8.44
CA GLN A 146 -17.53 -4.39 9.84
C GLN A 146 -18.67 -4.67 10.81
N LEU A 147 -19.86 -4.13 10.56
CA LEU A 147 -21.04 -4.38 11.37
C LEU A 147 -21.44 -5.87 11.34
N LEU A 148 -21.48 -6.48 10.15
CA LEU A 148 -21.81 -7.89 10.01
C LEU A 148 -20.77 -8.79 10.70
N ASP A 149 -19.48 -8.50 10.53
CA ASP A 149 -18.39 -9.26 11.12
C ASP A 149 -18.42 -9.16 12.65
N ALA A 150 -18.70 -7.98 13.20
CA ALA A 150 -18.88 -7.77 14.64
C ALA A 150 -20.10 -8.53 15.16
N PHE A 151 -21.25 -8.42 14.48
CA PHE A 151 -22.48 -9.13 14.84
C PHE A 151 -22.32 -10.66 14.76
N ALA A 152 -21.47 -11.14 13.85
CA ALA A 152 -21.14 -12.56 13.71
C ALA A 152 -20.20 -13.08 14.80
N GLY A 153 -19.60 -12.19 15.62
CA GLY A 153 -18.49 -12.54 16.51
C GLY A 153 -17.26 -13.01 15.73
N ALA A 154 -17.08 -12.52 14.51
CA ALA A 154 -16.07 -13.00 13.56
C ALA A 154 -14.82 -12.11 13.49
N LEU A 155 -14.66 -11.13 14.38
CA LEU A 155 -13.55 -10.16 14.30
C LEU A 155 -12.17 -10.83 14.34
N ASP A 156 -11.97 -11.80 15.22
CA ASP A 156 -10.71 -12.58 15.29
C ASP A 156 -10.47 -13.38 14.00
N GLN A 157 -11.54 -13.93 13.41
CA GLN A 157 -11.46 -14.66 12.15
C GLN A 157 -11.18 -13.70 10.97
N THR A 158 -11.74 -12.50 10.97
CA THR A 158 -11.43 -11.45 9.99
C THR A 158 -9.96 -11.06 10.05
N GLU A 159 -9.38 -10.98 11.25
CA GLU A 159 -7.95 -10.72 11.45
C GLU A 159 -7.08 -11.90 10.95
N ASN A 160 -7.47 -13.14 11.25
CA ASN A 160 -6.79 -14.33 10.72
C ASN A 160 -6.80 -14.34 9.17
N VAL A 161 -7.95 -14.09 8.53
CA VAL A 161 -8.05 -13.98 7.06
C VAL A 161 -7.13 -12.89 6.51
N ARG A 162 -7.07 -11.74 7.18
CA ARG A 162 -6.18 -10.63 6.79
C ARG A 162 -4.71 -11.06 6.85
N GLN A 163 -4.31 -11.77 7.91
CA GLN A 163 -2.94 -12.26 8.07
C GLN A 163 -2.58 -13.30 7.01
N GLN A 164 -3.44 -14.29 6.77
CA GLN A 164 -3.19 -15.31 5.73
C GLN A 164 -3.12 -14.70 4.33
N TYR A 165 -3.96 -13.70 4.05
CA TYR A 165 -3.89 -12.97 2.79
C TYR A 165 -2.54 -12.25 2.60
N GLN A 166 -2.03 -11.60 3.65
CA GLN A 166 -0.72 -10.94 3.61
C GLN A 166 0.41 -11.94 3.37
N ASN A 167 0.38 -13.09 4.05
CA ASN A 167 1.37 -14.15 3.87
C ASN A 167 1.35 -14.69 2.43
N TRP A 168 0.16 -14.94 1.88
CA TRP A 168 -0.01 -15.40 0.50
C TRP A 168 0.50 -14.36 -0.52
N VAL A 169 0.16 -13.08 -0.35
CA VAL A 169 0.65 -12.00 -1.23
C VAL A 169 2.17 -11.86 -1.16
N ALA A 170 2.75 -11.98 0.04
CA ALA A 170 4.19 -11.95 0.22
C ALA A 170 4.87 -13.14 -0.49
N ALA A 171 4.37 -14.36 -0.30
CA ALA A 171 4.90 -15.55 -0.98
C ALA A 171 4.80 -15.42 -2.51
N LYS A 172 3.67 -14.91 -3.03
CA LYS A 172 3.48 -14.68 -4.47
C LYS A 172 4.48 -13.67 -5.02
N LYS A 173 4.75 -12.60 -4.26
CA LYS A 173 5.75 -11.60 -4.64
C LYS A 173 7.16 -12.20 -4.67
N SER A 174 7.53 -13.00 -3.66
CA SER A 174 8.82 -13.69 -3.65
C SER A 174 8.99 -14.68 -4.80
N LEU A 175 7.94 -15.41 -5.17
CA LEU A 175 7.95 -16.28 -6.35
C LEU A 175 8.16 -15.48 -7.64
N GLN A 176 7.46 -14.35 -7.80
CA GLN A 176 7.61 -13.50 -8.97
C GLN A 176 9.03 -12.93 -9.08
N GLU A 177 9.60 -12.43 -7.99
CA GLU A 177 10.97 -11.92 -7.95
C GLU A 177 11.99 -13.02 -8.29
N ALA A 178 11.79 -14.25 -7.79
CA ALA A 178 12.62 -15.41 -8.11
C ALA A 178 12.51 -15.83 -9.58
N GLN A 179 11.31 -15.79 -10.17
CA GLN A 179 11.08 -16.10 -11.59
C GLN A 179 11.78 -15.09 -12.49
N GLU A 180 11.62 -13.79 -12.21
CA GLU A 180 12.30 -12.71 -12.94
C GLU A 180 13.83 -12.81 -12.81
N GLN A 181 14.34 -13.15 -11.62
CA GLN A 181 15.78 -13.37 -11.43
C GLN A 181 16.28 -14.60 -12.18
N SER A 182 15.52 -15.71 -12.17
CA SER A 182 15.86 -16.94 -12.90
C SER A 182 15.88 -16.73 -14.41
N GLU A 183 14.92 -15.98 -14.96
CA GLU A 183 14.89 -15.63 -16.38
C GLU A 183 16.12 -14.80 -16.77
N ASN A 184 16.47 -13.78 -15.98
CA ASN A 184 17.68 -12.97 -16.20
C ASN A 184 18.97 -13.79 -16.12
N ILE A 185 19.08 -14.72 -15.16
CA ILE A 185 20.22 -15.63 -15.05
C ILE A 185 20.31 -16.54 -16.28
N SER A 186 19.18 -17.04 -16.79
CA SER A 186 19.14 -17.89 -17.98
C SER A 186 19.61 -17.13 -19.23
N ILE A 187 19.14 -15.91 -19.44
CA ILE A 187 19.55 -15.07 -20.58
C ILE A 187 21.05 -14.74 -20.51
N GLU A 188 21.53 -14.39 -19.32
CA GLU A 188 22.96 -14.10 -19.11
C GLU A 188 23.83 -15.34 -19.33
N ARG A 189 23.37 -16.51 -18.88
CA ARG A 189 24.05 -17.79 -19.10
C ARG A 189 24.13 -18.10 -20.59
N GLU A 190 23.02 -18.05 -21.33
CA GLU A 190 23.00 -18.32 -22.77
C GLU A 190 23.96 -17.39 -23.53
N ARG A 191 23.99 -16.10 -23.15
CA ARG A 191 24.94 -15.12 -23.71
C ARG A 191 26.39 -15.52 -23.44
N LEU A 192 26.72 -15.88 -22.20
CA LEU A 192 28.08 -16.26 -21.81
C LEU A 192 28.51 -17.60 -22.42
N GLU A 193 27.61 -18.58 -22.53
CA GLU A 193 27.86 -19.86 -23.21
C GLU A 193 28.17 -19.65 -24.68
N TRP A 194 27.43 -18.76 -25.35
CA TRP A 194 27.72 -18.40 -26.73
C TRP A 194 29.11 -17.75 -26.88
N GLN A 195 29.47 -16.81 -26.01
CA GLN A 195 30.80 -16.18 -26.00
C GLN A 195 31.91 -17.19 -25.69
N PHE A 196 31.67 -18.09 -24.73
CA PHE A 196 32.60 -19.16 -24.37
C PHE A 196 32.85 -20.08 -25.56
N ASN A 197 31.79 -20.59 -26.21
CA ASN A 197 31.92 -21.48 -27.35
C ASN A 197 32.65 -20.82 -28.52
N GLU A 198 32.39 -19.53 -28.77
CA GLU A 198 33.08 -18.77 -29.81
C GLU A 198 34.58 -18.63 -29.54
N LEU A 199 34.97 -18.25 -28.30
CA LEU A 199 36.38 -18.10 -27.94
C LEU A 199 37.11 -19.45 -27.80
N ALA A 200 36.41 -20.49 -27.31
CA ALA A 200 36.96 -21.82 -27.15
C ALA A 200 37.30 -22.47 -28.51
N GLN A 201 36.50 -22.21 -29.56
CA GLN A 201 36.78 -22.70 -30.92
C GLN A 201 38.13 -22.23 -31.47
N LEU A 202 38.65 -21.09 -31.00
CA LEU A 202 39.96 -20.57 -31.43
C LEU A 202 41.14 -21.36 -30.85
N ASN A 203 40.94 -22.20 -29.82
CA ASN A 203 42.01 -22.96 -29.15
C ASN A 203 43.23 -22.10 -28.78
N LEU A 204 42.96 -20.93 -28.18
CA LEU A 204 43.96 -19.93 -27.80
C LEU A 204 45.06 -20.53 -26.91
N GLN A 205 46.32 -20.28 -27.26
CA GLN A 205 47.46 -20.62 -26.40
C GLN A 205 47.94 -19.40 -25.62
N ALA A 206 48.44 -19.63 -24.41
CA ALA A 206 49.04 -18.56 -23.61
C ALA A 206 50.34 -18.07 -24.29
N GLY A 207 50.47 -16.75 -24.49
CA GLY A 207 51.63 -16.17 -25.18
C GLY A 207 51.69 -16.43 -26.69
N GLU A 208 50.59 -16.94 -27.29
CA GLU A 208 50.52 -17.24 -28.72
C GLU A 208 50.74 -16.00 -29.58
N TRP A 209 50.11 -14.88 -29.20
CA TRP A 209 50.18 -13.65 -29.96
C TRP A 209 51.61 -13.09 -29.99
N GLU A 210 52.27 -13.03 -28.85
CA GLU A 210 53.65 -12.55 -28.74
C GLU A 210 54.60 -13.42 -29.58
N THR A 211 54.40 -14.74 -29.54
CA THR A 211 55.19 -15.70 -30.31
C THR A 211 54.95 -15.53 -31.81
N LEU A 212 53.69 -15.42 -32.24
CA LEU A 212 53.31 -15.21 -33.63
C LEU A 212 53.82 -13.87 -34.15
N ASN A 213 53.65 -12.79 -33.40
CA ASN A 213 54.07 -11.46 -33.81
C ASN A 213 55.60 -11.38 -33.97
N GLN A 214 56.36 -11.95 -33.03
CA GLN A 214 57.82 -12.02 -33.12
C GLN A 214 58.30 -12.89 -34.29
N SER A 215 57.64 -14.02 -34.54
CA SER A 215 57.95 -14.91 -35.66
C SER A 215 57.61 -14.26 -37.01
N HIS A 216 56.45 -13.64 -37.10
CA HIS A 216 55.99 -12.94 -38.29
C HIS A 216 56.95 -11.82 -38.66
N ASP A 217 57.35 -10.97 -37.69
CA ASP A 217 58.31 -9.89 -37.96
C ASP A 217 59.61 -10.45 -38.55
N ASN A 218 60.13 -11.57 -38.03
CA ASN A 218 61.34 -12.19 -38.57
C ASN A 218 61.13 -12.75 -40.00
N LEU A 219 60.02 -13.43 -40.25
CA LEU A 219 59.71 -14.02 -41.55
C LEU A 219 59.41 -12.94 -42.60
N ALA A 220 58.69 -11.89 -42.23
CA ALA A 220 58.37 -10.76 -43.11
C ALA A 220 59.61 -9.98 -43.53
N HIS A 221 60.50 -9.65 -42.58
CA HIS A 221 61.78 -9.00 -42.92
C HIS A 221 62.64 -9.89 -43.82
N SER A 222 62.67 -11.20 -43.55
CA SER A 222 63.41 -12.14 -44.39
C SER A 222 62.80 -12.18 -45.80
N ALA A 223 61.46 -12.19 -45.92
CA ALA A 223 60.77 -12.28 -47.21
C ALA A 223 60.99 -11.02 -48.04
N GLU A 224 60.97 -9.85 -47.40
CA GLU A 224 61.30 -8.57 -48.02
C GLU A 224 62.75 -8.55 -48.53
N LEU A 225 63.71 -9.06 -47.73
CA LEU A 225 65.11 -9.18 -48.12
C LEU A 225 65.30 -10.12 -49.32
N LEU A 226 64.66 -11.29 -49.31
CA LEU A 226 64.72 -12.26 -50.41
C LEU A 226 64.13 -11.66 -51.69
N GLN A 227 62.91 -11.10 -51.62
CA GLN A 227 62.25 -10.49 -52.76
C GLN A 227 63.08 -9.33 -53.34
N THR A 228 63.69 -8.51 -52.48
CA THR A 228 64.55 -7.39 -52.90
C THR A 228 65.82 -7.91 -53.57
N ALA A 229 66.47 -8.93 -53.00
CA ALA A 229 67.68 -9.52 -53.56
C ALA A 229 67.41 -10.18 -54.92
N GLU A 230 66.31 -10.93 -55.07
CA GLU A 230 65.89 -11.52 -56.34
C GLU A 230 65.56 -10.46 -57.38
N GLN A 231 64.81 -9.41 -57.00
CA GLN A 231 64.44 -8.32 -57.91
C GLN A 231 65.67 -7.55 -58.39
N ILE A 232 66.65 -7.27 -57.52
CA ILE A 232 67.91 -6.62 -57.90
C ILE A 232 68.74 -7.57 -58.77
N GLY A 233 68.80 -8.86 -58.43
CA GLY A 233 69.46 -9.89 -59.23
C GLY A 233 68.93 -9.93 -60.67
N GLU A 234 67.60 -9.98 -60.83
CA GLU A 234 66.93 -9.97 -62.13
C GLU A 234 67.21 -8.66 -62.91
N ASN A 235 67.23 -7.51 -62.23
CA ASN A 235 67.55 -6.23 -62.87
C ASN A 235 69.00 -6.16 -63.40
N ILE A 236 69.93 -6.87 -62.78
CA ILE A 236 71.36 -6.86 -63.16
C ILE A 236 71.65 -7.96 -64.21
N ASP A 237 71.25 -9.20 -63.92
CA ASP A 237 71.62 -10.42 -64.67
C ASP A 237 70.51 -10.97 -65.58
N GLY A 238 69.28 -10.48 -65.45
CA GLY A 238 68.13 -10.98 -66.21
C GLY A 238 68.25 -10.76 -67.72
N ASP A 239 67.27 -11.27 -68.47
CA ASP A 239 67.34 -11.27 -69.94
C ASP A 239 67.48 -9.86 -70.56
N ASN A 240 66.99 -8.81 -69.89
CA ASN A 240 67.16 -7.41 -70.27
C ASN A 240 68.03 -6.60 -69.28
N GLY A 241 68.81 -7.29 -68.45
CA GLY A 241 69.58 -6.71 -67.35
C GLY A 241 70.68 -5.74 -67.77
N ILE A 242 71.14 -4.94 -66.81
CA ILE A 242 72.13 -3.88 -67.02
C ILE A 242 73.45 -4.44 -67.57
N GLN A 243 73.89 -5.62 -67.12
CA GLN A 243 75.14 -6.24 -67.61
C GLN A 243 75.08 -6.51 -69.12
N ARG A 244 73.94 -7.00 -69.63
CA ARG A 244 73.75 -7.27 -71.06
C ARG A 244 73.82 -5.99 -71.89
N GLN A 245 73.27 -4.89 -71.36
CA GLN A 245 73.32 -3.57 -72.02
C GLN A 245 74.75 -3.02 -72.05
N ILE A 246 75.50 -3.16 -70.95
CA ILE A 246 76.92 -2.77 -70.87
C ILE A 246 77.76 -3.58 -71.85
N TYR A 247 77.56 -4.90 -71.93
CA TYR A 247 78.26 -5.76 -72.89
C TYR A 247 77.98 -5.32 -74.35
N GLN A 248 76.75 -4.94 -74.67
CA GLN A 248 76.41 -4.39 -76.00
C GLN A 248 77.16 -3.07 -76.27
N CYS A 249 77.20 -2.15 -75.30
CA CYS A 249 77.96 -0.91 -75.40
C CYS A 249 79.47 -1.16 -75.60
N GLN A 250 80.06 -2.06 -74.82
CA GLN A 250 81.47 -2.46 -74.96
C GLN A 250 81.75 -3.03 -76.35
N LYS A 251 80.87 -3.89 -76.89
CA LYS A 251 81.02 -4.46 -78.23
C LYS A 251 80.97 -3.39 -79.33
N LEU A 252 80.05 -2.43 -79.23
CA LEU A 252 79.91 -1.34 -80.19
C LEU A 252 81.13 -0.41 -80.18
N LEU A 253 81.61 -0.03 -78.99
CA LEU A 253 82.79 0.81 -78.82
C LEU A 253 84.09 0.09 -79.23
N GLY A 254 84.24 -1.18 -78.87
CA GLY A 254 85.40 -2.01 -79.20
C GLY A 254 85.64 -2.15 -80.70
N ASN A 255 84.56 -2.32 -81.48
CA ASN A 255 84.64 -2.38 -82.95
C ASN A 255 85.21 -1.11 -83.60
N LEU A 256 85.13 0.04 -82.92
CA LEU A 256 85.56 1.34 -83.42
C LEU A 256 86.83 1.87 -82.72
N GLN A 257 87.41 1.10 -81.80
CA GLN A 257 88.56 1.53 -80.98
C GLN A 257 89.81 1.87 -81.80
N ASN A 258 90.02 1.19 -82.94
CA ASN A 258 91.13 1.48 -83.86
C ASN A 258 90.94 2.80 -84.64
N ILE A 259 89.73 3.35 -84.65
CA ILE A 259 89.36 4.57 -85.39
C ILE A 259 89.39 5.79 -84.47
N GLU A 260 88.84 5.69 -83.24
CA GLU A 260 88.84 6.76 -82.24
C GLU A 260 89.52 6.27 -80.94
N PRO A 261 90.80 6.59 -80.71
CA PRO A 261 91.56 6.11 -79.55
C PRO A 261 90.96 6.51 -78.20
N ARG A 262 90.19 7.61 -78.13
CA ARG A 262 89.52 8.05 -76.89
C ARG A 262 88.51 7.03 -76.36
N PHE A 263 87.98 6.13 -77.19
CA PHE A 263 87.08 5.06 -76.74
C PHE A 263 87.76 4.02 -75.84
N ALA A 264 89.08 3.90 -75.87
CA ALA A 264 89.81 2.99 -75.00
C ALA A 264 89.61 3.32 -73.51
N GLU A 265 89.52 4.61 -73.15
CA GLU A 265 89.26 5.03 -71.77
C GLU A 265 87.85 4.67 -71.33
N SER A 266 86.83 4.93 -72.17
CA SER A 266 85.44 4.52 -71.91
C SER A 266 85.28 3.00 -71.80
N LEU A 267 85.99 2.22 -72.62
CA LEU A 267 85.98 0.75 -72.55
C LEU A 267 86.54 0.23 -71.23
N ASN A 268 87.64 0.82 -70.76
CA ASN A 268 88.21 0.48 -69.45
C ASN A 268 87.23 0.83 -68.30
N MET A 269 86.55 1.97 -68.38
CA MET A 269 85.52 2.35 -67.40
C MET A 269 84.33 1.38 -67.42
N LEU A 270 83.84 0.98 -68.60
CA LEU A 270 82.74 0.01 -68.72
C LEU A 270 83.13 -1.38 -68.21
N ALA A 271 84.38 -1.81 -68.42
CA ALA A 271 84.89 -3.07 -67.86
C ALA A 271 84.97 -3.02 -66.33
N SER A 272 85.32 -1.87 -65.75
CA SER A 272 85.29 -1.69 -64.29
C SER A 272 83.85 -1.74 -63.76
N ILE A 273 82.88 -1.09 -64.43
CA ILE A 273 81.47 -1.13 -64.02
C ILE A 273 80.90 -2.54 -64.12
N GLU A 274 81.25 -3.30 -65.17
CA GLU A 274 80.85 -4.69 -65.31
C GLU A 274 81.35 -5.57 -64.16
N ALA A 275 82.62 -5.41 -63.75
CA ALA A 275 83.17 -6.14 -62.62
C ALA A 275 82.45 -5.81 -61.30
N GLU A 276 82.19 -4.53 -61.03
CA GLU A 276 81.44 -4.07 -59.85
C GLU A 276 79.99 -4.61 -59.85
N LEU A 277 79.31 -4.60 -61.01
CA LEU A 277 77.98 -5.20 -61.14
C LEU A 277 77.99 -6.72 -60.95
N GLY A 278 79.05 -7.40 -61.37
CA GLY A 278 79.26 -8.82 -61.13
C GLY A 278 79.37 -9.14 -59.63
N GLU A 279 80.06 -8.29 -58.88
CA GLU A 279 80.17 -8.42 -57.42
C GLU A 279 78.83 -8.16 -56.71
N ILE A 280 78.09 -7.12 -57.14
CA ILE A 280 76.74 -6.86 -56.62
C ILE A 280 75.79 -8.04 -56.89
N SER A 281 75.81 -8.61 -58.10
CA SER A 281 75.04 -9.83 -58.44
C SER A 281 75.42 -11.01 -57.54
N ALA A 282 76.71 -11.26 -57.33
CA ALA A 282 77.17 -12.34 -56.47
C ALA A 282 76.69 -12.15 -55.03
N ASN A 283 76.73 -10.92 -54.52
CA ASN A 283 76.23 -10.57 -53.20
C ASN A 283 74.70 -10.78 -53.09
N MET A 284 73.92 -10.38 -54.11
CA MET A 284 72.46 -10.62 -54.11
C MET A 284 72.13 -12.12 -54.15
N ARG A 285 72.89 -12.92 -54.92
CA ARG A 285 72.72 -14.38 -54.95
C ARG A 285 73.09 -15.05 -53.62
N ASP A 286 74.13 -14.57 -52.93
CA ASP A 286 74.47 -15.07 -51.58
C ASP A 286 73.38 -14.72 -50.56
N ILE A 287 72.81 -13.51 -50.62
CA ILE A 287 71.68 -13.11 -49.76
C ILE A 287 70.44 -13.97 -50.05
N ALA A 288 70.07 -14.15 -51.32
CA ALA A 288 68.93 -14.99 -51.70
C ALA A 288 69.16 -16.46 -51.33
N GLY A 289 70.37 -16.99 -51.51
CA GLY A 289 70.71 -18.38 -51.20
C GLY A 289 70.83 -18.71 -49.71
N ARG A 290 71.06 -17.72 -48.84
CA ARG A 290 71.10 -17.88 -47.37
C ARG A 290 69.73 -17.68 -46.71
N THR A 291 68.78 -17.10 -47.43
CA THR A 291 67.47 -16.75 -46.90
C THR A 291 66.50 -17.89 -47.20
N ASP A 292 66.46 -18.89 -46.30
CA ASP A 292 65.53 -20.02 -46.38
C ASP A 292 64.18 -19.60 -45.76
N ILE A 293 63.19 -19.32 -46.61
CA ILE A 293 61.84 -18.95 -46.18
C ILE A 293 60.87 -19.92 -46.79
N ASN A 294 59.98 -20.44 -45.96
CA ASN A 294 58.81 -21.18 -46.40
C ASN A 294 57.62 -20.21 -46.55
N PRO A 295 57.20 -19.85 -47.78
CA PRO A 295 56.11 -18.90 -48.01
C PRO A 295 54.78 -19.39 -47.42
N ASP A 296 54.59 -20.70 -47.36
CA ASP A 296 53.38 -21.32 -46.79
C ASP A 296 53.30 -21.11 -45.27
N GLU A 297 54.44 -21.05 -44.57
CA GLU A 297 54.49 -20.76 -43.13
C GLU A 297 54.12 -19.30 -42.83
N LEU A 298 54.61 -18.34 -43.60
CA LEU A 298 54.23 -16.93 -43.45
C LEU A 298 52.73 -16.74 -43.67
N ALA A 299 52.18 -17.33 -44.73
CA ALA A 299 50.75 -17.26 -45.04
C ALA A 299 49.86 -17.91 -43.97
N GLU A 300 50.31 -19.00 -43.34
CA GLU A 300 49.61 -19.63 -42.22
C GLU A 300 49.62 -18.74 -40.97
N GLN A 301 50.77 -18.11 -40.66
CA GLN A 301 50.88 -17.17 -39.54
C GLN A 301 50.02 -15.93 -39.74
N GLU A 302 50.01 -15.33 -40.93
CA GLU A 302 49.15 -14.19 -41.26
C GLU A 302 47.65 -14.53 -41.09
N ARG A 303 47.24 -15.73 -41.54
CA ARG A 303 45.87 -16.21 -41.37
C ARG A 303 45.50 -16.35 -39.90
N ARG A 304 46.37 -16.97 -39.11
CA ARG A 304 46.16 -17.14 -37.66
C ARG A 304 46.12 -15.80 -36.93
N MET A 305 47.02 -14.86 -37.26
CA MET A 305 46.99 -13.51 -36.71
C MET A 305 45.72 -12.75 -37.08
N ALA A 306 45.21 -12.89 -38.31
CA ALA A 306 43.98 -12.27 -38.74
C ALA A 306 42.74 -12.80 -37.98
N GLU A 307 42.69 -14.11 -37.71
CA GLU A 307 41.66 -14.73 -36.86
C GLU A 307 41.66 -14.12 -35.45
N LEU A 308 42.84 -14.07 -34.82
CA LEU A 308 43.00 -13.49 -33.48
C LEU A 308 42.64 -12.00 -33.45
N MET A 309 43.09 -11.21 -34.43
CA MET A 309 42.76 -9.78 -34.54
C MET A 309 41.26 -9.56 -34.76
N SER A 310 40.61 -10.35 -35.60
CA SER A 310 39.18 -10.27 -35.85
C SER A 310 38.38 -10.49 -34.56
N MET A 311 38.76 -11.52 -33.80
CA MET A 311 38.12 -11.81 -32.52
C MET A 311 38.39 -10.71 -31.49
N ALA A 312 39.64 -10.24 -31.37
CA ALA A 312 40.01 -9.15 -30.49
C ALA A 312 39.21 -7.87 -30.78
N ARG A 313 38.97 -7.54 -32.06
CA ARG A 313 38.10 -6.43 -32.47
C ARG A 313 36.65 -6.64 -32.04
N LYS A 314 36.12 -7.86 -32.18
CA LYS A 314 34.75 -8.19 -31.76
C LYS A 314 34.53 -7.96 -30.27
N TYR A 315 35.51 -8.36 -29.45
CA TYR A 315 35.48 -8.18 -27.98
C TYR A 315 36.06 -6.83 -27.51
N ARG A 316 36.55 -5.98 -28.43
CA ARG A 316 37.17 -4.67 -28.16
C ARG A 316 38.34 -4.75 -27.17
N ILE A 317 39.15 -5.79 -27.29
CA ILE A 317 40.35 -6.01 -26.48
C ILE A 317 41.58 -6.14 -27.36
N ARG A 318 42.77 -6.21 -26.75
CA ARG A 318 43.99 -6.57 -27.47
C ARG A 318 44.03 -8.09 -27.69
N PRO A 319 44.64 -8.60 -28.77
CA PRO A 319 44.75 -10.04 -29.02
C PRO A 319 45.36 -10.82 -27.85
N GLU A 320 46.38 -10.25 -27.20
CA GLU A 320 47.07 -10.77 -26.01
C GLU A 320 46.12 -11.08 -24.85
N ALA A 321 45.00 -10.36 -24.74
CA ALA A 321 44.04 -10.48 -23.65
C ALA A 321 42.89 -11.48 -23.94
N LEU A 322 42.85 -12.12 -25.11
CA LEU A 322 41.82 -13.11 -25.44
C LEU A 322 41.79 -14.32 -24.48
N PRO A 323 42.94 -14.90 -24.04
CA PRO A 323 42.95 -16.01 -23.06
C PRO A 323 42.40 -15.60 -21.69
N ASP A 324 42.73 -14.39 -21.23
CA ASP A 324 42.19 -13.84 -19.98
C ASP A 324 40.69 -13.65 -20.07
N LYS A 325 40.20 -13.20 -21.23
CA LYS A 325 38.76 -13.04 -21.48
C LYS A 325 38.01 -14.37 -21.44
N LEU A 326 38.57 -15.42 -22.04
CA LEU A 326 38.01 -16.78 -21.97
C LEU A 326 37.92 -17.27 -20.52
N THR A 327 38.96 -17.03 -19.73
CA THR A 327 39.02 -17.41 -18.30
C THR A 327 37.99 -16.62 -17.47
N GLU A 328 37.84 -15.32 -17.72
CA GLU A 328 36.81 -14.47 -17.10
C GLU A 328 35.40 -15.02 -17.37
N ILE A 329 35.10 -15.35 -18.63
CA ILE A 329 33.79 -15.89 -19.04
C ILE A 329 33.55 -17.26 -18.38
N SER A 330 34.56 -18.14 -18.36
CA SER A 330 34.46 -19.46 -17.71
C SER A 330 34.14 -19.34 -16.22
N SER A 331 34.88 -18.49 -15.50
CA SER A 331 34.65 -18.24 -14.07
C SER A 331 33.25 -17.64 -13.83
N ARG A 332 32.80 -16.76 -14.73
CA ARG A 332 31.48 -16.15 -14.63
C ARG A 332 30.35 -17.16 -14.85
N LEU A 333 30.51 -18.08 -15.81
CA LEU A 333 29.59 -19.22 -16.02
C LEU A 333 29.52 -20.12 -14.79
N GLU A 334 30.65 -20.42 -14.15
CA GLU A 334 30.69 -21.19 -12.90
C GLU A 334 29.97 -20.48 -11.75
N THR A 335 30.11 -19.16 -11.62
CA THR A 335 29.39 -18.40 -10.58
C THR A 335 27.88 -18.31 -10.81
N LEU A 336 27.38 -18.50 -12.03
CA LEU A 336 25.94 -18.46 -12.34
C LEU A 336 25.20 -19.77 -11.93
N HIS A 337 25.80 -20.60 -11.08
CA HIS A 337 25.26 -21.86 -10.57
C HIS A 337 24.54 -21.77 -9.22
N ALA A 338 23.72 -20.73 -9.00
CA ALA A 338 22.78 -20.70 -7.88
C ALA A 338 21.36 -20.94 -8.42
N ALA A 339 20.82 -22.13 -8.19
CA ALA A 339 19.41 -22.40 -8.46
C ALA A 339 18.57 -21.84 -7.30
N THR A 340 17.72 -20.85 -7.58
CA THR A 340 16.61 -20.54 -6.69
C THR A 340 15.63 -21.70 -6.78
N ASP A 341 15.24 -22.27 -5.64
CA ASP A 341 14.28 -23.38 -5.60
C ASP A 341 12.86 -22.87 -5.88
N LEU A 342 12.55 -22.74 -7.17
CA LEU A 342 11.24 -22.28 -7.64
C LEU A 342 10.14 -23.26 -7.25
N GLU A 343 10.40 -24.57 -7.21
CA GLU A 343 9.43 -25.57 -6.79
C GLU A 343 9.03 -25.38 -5.31
N ALA A 344 10.00 -25.12 -4.43
CA ALA A 344 9.71 -24.79 -3.04
C ALA A 344 8.90 -23.49 -2.88
N LEU A 345 9.19 -22.46 -3.69
CA LEU A 345 8.43 -21.20 -3.67
C LEU A 345 7.00 -21.38 -4.22
N GLU A 346 6.82 -22.16 -5.28
CA GLU A 346 5.50 -22.51 -5.82
C GLU A 346 4.67 -23.31 -4.80
N ALA A 347 5.30 -24.28 -4.12
CA ALA A 347 4.68 -25.05 -3.06
C ALA A 347 4.28 -24.14 -1.87
N ALA A 348 5.14 -23.20 -1.48
CA ALA A 348 4.82 -22.23 -0.43
C ALA A 348 3.64 -21.32 -0.80
N VAL A 349 3.57 -20.83 -2.05
CA VAL A 349 2.42 -20.05 -2.53
C VAL A 349 1.13 -20.87 -2.49
N ALA A 350 1.18 -22.12 -2.95
CA ALA A 350 0.03 -23.01 -2.95
C ALA A 350 -0.46 -23.31 -1.52
N GLN A 351 0.47 -23.57 -0.59
CA GLN A 351 0.15 -23.78 0.83
C GLN A 351 -0.50 -22.54 1.45
N GLN A 352 0.11 -21.37 1.30
CA GLN A 352 -0.41 -20.12 1.87
C GLN A 352 -1.78 -19.75 1.27
N PHE A 353 -2.01 -20.07 0.00
CA PHE A 353 -3.33 -19.90 -0.62
C PHE A 353 -4.37 -20.84 -0.03
N ALA A 354 -4.03 -22.10 0.23
CA ALA A 354 -4.93 -23.06 0.89
C ALA A 354 -5.28 -22.63 2.32
N GLU A 355 -4.30 -22.17 3.10
CA GLU A 355 -4.49 -21.62 4.45
C GLU A 355 -5.42 -20.39 4.43
N TYR A 356 -5.23 -19.48 3.47
CA TYR A 356 -6.14 -18.36 3.26
C TYR A 356 -7.56 -18.82 2.89
N GLN A 357 -7.70 -19.80 1.98
CA GLN A 357 -9.01 -20.30 1.56
C GLN A 357 -9.78 -20.92 2.71
N GLU A 358 -9.14 -21.74 3.54
CA GLU A 358 -9.77 -22.35 4.72
C GLU A 358 -10.26 -21.28 5.71
N ALA A 359 -9.41 -20.30 6.02
CA ALA A 359 -9.77 -19.19 6.89
C ALA A 359 -10.93 -18.36 6.30
N ALA A 360 -10.91 -18.09 4.99
CA ALA A 360 -11.93 -17.29 4.32
C ALA A 360 -13.27 -18.03 4.19
N HIS A 361 -13.27 -19.35 3.98
CA HIS A 361 -14.48 -20.17 3.98
C HIS A 361 -15.13 -20.23 5.37
N THR A 362 -14.31 -20.31 6.42
CA THR A 362 -14.80 -20.22 7.81
C THR A 362 -15.48 -18.87 8.06
N LEU A 363 -14.84 -17.76 7.65
CA LEU A 363 -15.42 -16.42 7.75
C LEU A 363 -16.73 -16.30 6.96
N SER A 364 -16.77 -16.82 5.73
CA SER A 364 -17.97 -16.82 4.87
C SER A 364 -19.13 -17.58 5.52
N ALA A 365 -18.87 -18.74 6.13
CA ALA A 365 -19.89 -19.51 6.84
C ALA A 365 -20.45 -18.75 8.07
N MET A 366 -19.59 -18.03 8.82
CA MET A 366 -20.02 -17.18 9.92
C MET A 366 -20.88 -16.02 9.42
N ARG A 367 -20.43 -15.34 8.36
CA ARG A 367 -21.17 -14.24 7.71
C ARG A 367 -22.52 -14.68 7.18
N HIS A 368 -22.62 -15.86 6.56
CA HIS A 368 -23.90 -16.37 6.06
C HIS A 368 -24.93 -16.58 7.17
N ARG A 369 -24.53 -17.18 8.30
CA ARG A 369 -25.42 -17.36 9.46
C ARG A 369 -25.83 -16.03 10.06
N ALA A 370 -24.87 -15.13 10.22
CA ALA A 370 -25.08 -13.79 10.74
C ALA A 370 -26.00 -12.95 9.84
N ALA A 371 -25.82 -13.02 8.52
CA ALA A 371 -26.63 -12.32 7.53
C ALA A 371 -28.09 -12.74 7.64
N VAL A 372 -28.37 -14.05 7.70
CA VAL A 372 -29.76 -14.56 7.86
C VAL A 372 -30.38 -14.07 9.16
N ARG A 373 -29.65 -14.15 10.28
CA ARG A 373 -30.16 -13.74 11.60
C ARG A 373 -30.42 -12.23 11.66
N LEU A 374 -29.41 -11.42 11.31
CA LEU A 374 -29.51 -9.96 11.32
C LEU A 374 -30.59 -9.46 10.35
N SER A 375 -30.72 -10.08 9.17
CA SER A 375 -31.79 -9.77 8.22
C SER A 375 -33.18 -10.03 8.79
N SER A 376 -33.38 -11.17 9.45
CA SER A 376 -34.67 -11.53 10.07
C SER A 376 -35.04 -10.59 11.21
N GLU A 377 -34.12 -10.40 12.17
CA GLU A 377 -34.35 -9.54 13.35
C GLU A 377 -34.59 -8.09 12.94
N THR A 378 -33.77 -7.55 12.02
CA THR A 378 -33.98 -6.19 11.50
C THR A 378 -35.30 -6.06 10.77
N THR A 379 -35.68 -7.06 9.96
CA THR A 379 -36.97 -7.04 9.24
C THR A 379 -38.16 -7.04 10.20
N GLU A 380 -38.09 -7.79 11.30
CA GLU A 380 -39.11 -7.80 12.35
C GLU A 380 -39.23 -6.43 13.02
N HIS A 381 -38.10 -5.84 13.43
CA HIS A 381 -38.09 -4.48 13.99
C HIS A 381 -38.62 -3.42 13.01
N MET A 382 -38.30 -3.53 11.72
CA MET A 382 -38.83 -2.64 10.68
C MET A 382 -40.36 -2.71 10.58
N GLN A 383 -40.99 -3.88 10.79
CA GLN A 383 -42.46 -3.97 10.78
C GLN A 383 -43.10 -3.11 11.87
N HIS A 384 -42.44 -3.00 13.03
CA HIS A 384 -42.90 -2.18 14.15
C HIS A 384 -42.66 -0.68 13.89
N LEU A 385 -41.68 -0.30 13.09
CA LEU A 385 -41.37 1.11 12.76
C LEU A 385 -42.23 1.68 11.61
N ALA A 386 -43.49 1.25 11.51
CA ALA A 386 -44.42 1.58 10.43
C ALA A 386 -43.88 1.33 9.00
N MET A 387 -42.98 0.37 8.83
CA MET A 387 -42.51 -0.08 7.51
C MET A 387 -43.15 -1.41 7.14
N LYS A 388 -44.48 -1.50 7.25
CA LYS A 388 -45.23 -2.74 7.00
C LYS A 388 -45.01 -3.21 5.57
N GLY A 389 -44.51 -4.44 5.43
CA GLY A 389 -44.20 -5.05 4.13
C GLY A 389 -42.83 -4.69 3.57
N ALA A 390 -42.01 -3.92 4.31
CA ALA A 390 -40.60 -3.76 4.01
C ALA A 390 -39.81 -4.99 4.46
N ARG A 391 -38.67 -5.26 3.80
CA ARG A 391 -37.76 -6.35 4.17
C ARG A 391 -36.32 -5.88 4.03
N PHE A 392 -35.47 -6.34 4.94
CA PHE A 392 -34.04 -6.09 4.92
C PHE A 392 -33.31 -7.41 4.69
N ASP A 393 -32.40 -7.41 3.71
CA ASP A 393 -31.62 -8.57 3.30
C ASP A 393 -30.14 -8.20 3.22
N ILE A 394 -29.28 -9.04 3.77
CA ILE A 394 -27.83 -8.91 3.64
C ILE A 394 -27.37 -9.93 2.60
N VAL A 395 -26.82 -9.43 1.51
CA VAL A 395 -26.33 -10.24 0.39
C VAL A 395 -24.82 -10.30 0.43
N LEU A 396 -24.28 -11.50 0.36
CA LEU A 396 -22.84 -11.77 0.21
C LEU A 396 -22.56 -11.99 -1.28
N LEU A 397 -21.99 -10.98 -1.94
CA LEU A 397 -21.65 -11.02 -3.36
C LEU A 397 -20.25 -11.64 -3.53
N PRO A 398 -20.08 -12.72 -4.30
CA PRO A 398 -18.76 -13.33 -4.51
C PRO A 398 -17.74 -12.34 -5.07
N SER A 399 -16.51 -12.38 -4.56
CA SER A 399 -15.39 -11.56 -5.04
C SER A 399 -14.13 -12.41 -5.25
N SER A 400 -13.14 -11.85 -5.95
CA SER A 400 -11.78 -12.40 -5.91
C SER A 400 -11.24 -12.35 -4.47
N PRO A 401 -10.22 -13.18 -4.15
CA PRO A 401 -9.54 -13.12 -2.85
C PRO A 401 -9.09 -11.71 -2.47
N THR A 402 -9.46 -11.27 -1.28
CA THR A 402 -9.06 -9.98 -0.72
C THR A 402 -8.62 -10.15 0.73
N ALA A 403 -8.00 -9.12 1.30
CA ALA A 403 -7.69 -9.05 2.73
C ALA A 403 -8.94 -9.13 3.65
N HIS A 404 -10.15 -9.09 3.08
CA HIS A 404 -11.42 -9.13 3.80
C HIS A 404 -12.26 -10.38 3.51
N GLY A 405 -11.71 -11.34 2.75
CA GLY A 405 -12.37 -12.61 2.40
C GLY A 405 -12.79 -12.71 0.95
N LEU A 406 -13.79 -13.57 0.70
CA LEU A 406 -14.25 -14.01 -0.63
C LEU A 406 -15.57 -13.37 -1.07
N GLU A 407 -16.08 -12.41 -0.29
CA GLU A 407 -17.32 -11.72 -0.61
C GLU A 407 -17.31 -10.23 -0.27
N GLN A 408 -18.13 -9.49 -1.00
CA GLN A 408 -18.56 -8.15 -0.66
C GLN A 408 -19.90 -8.21 0.06
N VAL A 409 -19.97 -7.59 1.24
CA VAL A 409 -21.20 -7.49 2.03
C VAL A 409 -22.01 -6.31 1.51
N GLN A 410 -23.26 -6.57 1.11
CA GLN A 410 -24.18 -5.54 0.64
C GLN A 410 -25.52 -5.62 1.37
N PHE A 411 -25.89 -4.50 2.00
CA PHE A 411 -27.19 -4.34 2.64
C PHE A 411 -28.24 -3.91 1.61
N GLN A 412 -29.31 -4.69 1.49
CA GLN A 412 -30.41 -4.47 0.56
C GLN A 412 -31.73 -4.30 1.31
N VAL A 413 -32.58 -3.46 0.77
CA VAL A 413 -33.92 -3.20 1.31
C VAL A 413 -34.95 -3.33 0.20
N VAL A 414 -36.05 -3.98 0.55
CA VAL A 414 -37.31 -4.00 -0.19
C VAL A 414 -38.24 -3.06 0.55
N ALA A 415 -38.58 -1.90 -0.03
CA ALA A 415 -39.37 -0.89 0.68
C ALA A 415 -40.84 -1.30 0.85
N ASN A 416 -41.40 -2.01 -0.15
CA ASN A 416 -42.79 -2.44 -0.15
C ASN A 416 -42.94 -3.85 -0.74
N LYS A 417 -43.97 -4.57 -0.33
CA LYS A 417 -44.29 -5.92 -0.82
C LYS A 417 -44.40 -5.93 -2.34
N GLY A 418 -43.54 -6.72 -3.01
CA GLY A 418 -43.48 -6.85 -4.47
C GLY A 418 -42.47 -5.94 -5.18
N SER A 419 -41.76 -5.06 -4.46
CA SER A 419 -40.65 -4.28 -5.02
C SER A 419 -39.35 -5.11 -5.09
N VAL A 420 -38.46 -4.74 -6.01
CA VAL A 420 -37.15 -5.41 -6.17
C VAL A 420 -36.21 -4.94 -5.04
N PRO A 421 -35.44 -5.84 -4.40
CA PRO A 421 -34.39 -5.46 -3.45
C PRO A 421 -33.42 -4.48 -4.08
N ARG A 422 -33.10 -3.39 -3.37
CA ARG A 422 -32.11 -2.40 -3.81
C ARG A 422 -31.08 -2.18 -2.71
N PRO A 423 -29.82 -1.83 -3.05
CA PRO A 423 -28.83 -1.45 -2.07
C PRO A 423 -29.32 -0.28 -1.20
N LEU A 424 -29.01 -0.29 0.09
CA LEU A 424 -29.48 0.70 1.08
C LEU A 424 -29.29 2.15 0.58
N ASN A 425 -28.13 2.45 0.01
CA ASN A 425 -27.78 3.77 -0.54
C ASN A 425 -28.64 4.23 -1.74
N LYS A 426 -29.46 3.35 -2.31
CA LYS A 426 -30.34 3.61 -3.47
C LYS A 426 -31.83 3.51 -3.13
N VAL A 427 -32.20 3.19 -1.88
CA VAL A 427 -33.58 2.75 -1.57
C VAL A 427 -34.55 3.90 -1.34
N ALA A 428 -34.24 4.99 -0.61
CA ALA A 428 -35.33 5.91 -0.25
C ALA A 428 -34.95 7.27 0.36
N SER A 429 -35.98 8.08 0.62
CA SER A 429 -35.96 9.37 1.32
C SER A 429 -35.23 9.30 2.67
N GLY A 430 -34.69 10.44 3.12
CA GLY A 430 -33.89 10.51 4.36
C GLY A 430 -34.59 9.95 5.60
N GLY A 431 -35.92 10.08 5.72
CA GLY A 431 -36.68 9.57 6.86
C GLY A 431 -36.86 8.04 6.89
N GLU A 432 -36.92 7.38 5.73
CA GLU A 432 -36.96 5.91 5.66
C GLU A 432 -35.60 5.29 6.01
N LEU A 433 -34.52 5.92 5.54
CA LEU A 433 -33.16 5.50 5.87
C LEU A 433 -32.86 5.65 7.36
N ALA A 434 -33.30 6.75 7.99
CA ALA A 434 -33.15 6.94 9.44
C ALA A 434 -33.82 5.81 10.23
N ARG A 435 -35.06 5.42 9.86
CA ARG A 435 -35.77 4.30 10.50
C ARG A 435 -35.09 2.95 10.29
N ILE A 436 -34.63 2.66 9.08
CA ILE A 436 -33.93 1.40 8.78
C ILE A 436 -32.61 1.33 9.56
N SER A 437 -31.85 2.42 9.56
CA SER A 437 -30.60 2.51 10.31
C SER A 437 -30.83 2.31 11.80
N LEU A 438 -31.88 2.91 12.37
CA LEU A 438 -32.23 2.71 13.77
C LEU A 438 -32.59 1.25 14.05
N ALA A 439 -33.34 0.59 13.17
CA ALA A 439 -33.64 -0.84 13.33
C ALA A 439 -32.35 -1.69 13.33
N ILE A 440 -31.44 -1.43 12.38
CA ILE A 440 -30.14 -2.12 12.30
C ILE A 440 -29.35 -1.87 13.58
N GLN A 441 -29.27 -0.62 14.05
CA GLN A 441 -28.53 -0.24 15.25
C GLN A 441 -29.11 -0.89 16.51
N VAL A 442 -30.42 -0.84 16.72
CA VAL A 442 -31.07 -1.48 17.88
C VAL A 442 -30.81 -2.98 17.91
N VAL A 443 -30.84 -3.65 16.75
CA VAL A 443 -30.54 -5.08 16.66
C VAL A 443 -29.06 -5.35 16.86
N SER A 444 -28.17 -4.59 16.20
CA SER A 444 -26.73 -4.82 16.33
C SER A 444 -26.21 -4.52 17.73
N SER A 445 -26.75 -3.50 18.40
CA SER A 445 -26.28 -3.04 19.71
C SER A 445 -26.61 -3.99 20.84
N GLN A 446 -27.58 -4.91 20.66
CA GLN A 446 -27.80 -6.01 21.60
C GLN A 446 -26.61 -6.99 21.65
N TYR A 447 -25.77 -6.99 20.61
CA TYR A 447 -24.62 -7.88 20.49
C TYR A 447 -23.28 -7.14 20.58
N THR A 448 -23.28 -5.80 20.70
CA THR A 448 -22.06 -5.04 20.99
C THR A 448 -21.83 -4.97 22.49
N HIS A 449 -20.55 -5.07 22.89
CA HIS A 449 -20.13 -4.99 24.29
C HIS A 449 -19.89 -3.54 24.78
N VAL A 450 -20.31 -2.54 24.01
CA VAL A 450 -20.11 -1.13 24.36
C VAL A 450 -21.14 -0.75 25.43
N PRO A 451 -20.74 -0.20 26.59
CA PRO A 451 -21.65 -0.02 27.72
C PRO A 451 -22.63 1.15 27.55
N THR A 452 -22.27 2.17 26.77
CA THR A 452 -23.05 3.40 26.61
C THR A 452 -23.39 3.64 25.14
N LEU A 453 -24.67 3.84 24.84
CA LEU A 453 -25.19 4.09 23.50
C LEU A 453 -25.83 5.46 23.46
N ILE A 454 -25.49 6.24 22.44
CA ILE A 454 -26.00 7.60 22.29
C ILE A 454 -26.70 7.71 20.94
N PHE A 455 -27.95 8.12 20.96
CA PHE A 455 -28.76 8.31 19.77
C PHE A 455 -29.09 9.79 19.58
N ASP A 456 -28.57 10.37 18.50
CA ASP A 456 -28.89 11.74 18.09
C ASP A 456 -29.94 11.73 16.98
N GLU A 457 -30.82 12.73 16.97
CA GLU A 457 -31.85 12.92 15.95
C GLU A 457 -32.74 11.68 15.67
N VAL A 458 -33.06 10.90 16.71
CA VAL A 458 -33.94 9.71 16.61
C VAL A 458 -35.32 10.02 16.05
N ASP A 459 -35.70 11.29 16.06
CA ASP A 459 -36.96 11.84 15.61
C ASP A 459 -36.98 12.20 14.11
N THR A 460 -35.86 12.07 13.40
CA THR A 460 -35.79 12.37 11.96
C THR A 460 -36.67 11.43 11.15
N GLY A 461 -37.71 12.00 10.54
CA GLY A 461 -38.61 11.26 9.65
C GLY A 461 -39.57 10.31 10.37
N ILE A 462 -39.80 10.51 11.68
CA ILE A 462 -40.79 9.75 12.45
C ILE A 462 -41.77 10.67 13.18
N GLY A 463 -42.97 10.15 13.48
CA GLY A 463 -44.01 10.90 14.20
C GLY A 463 -45.17 10.01 14.62
N GLY A 464 -46.01 10.51 15.54
CA GLY A 464 -47.18 9.79 16.04
C GLY A 464 -46.82 8.45 16.70
N GLY A 465 -47.59 7.40 16.42
CA GLY A 465 -47.39 6.08 17.02
C GLY A 465 -46.03 5.43 16.70
N VAL A 466 -45.35 5.85 15.62
CA VAL A 466 -43.99 5.36 15.31
C VAL A 466 -42.98 5.87 16.34
N ALA A 467 -43.12 7.13 16.76
CA ALA A 467 -42.26 7.73 17.76
C ALA A 467 -42.39 7.06 19.13
N GLU A 468 -43.61 6.63 19.48
CA GLU A 468 -43.85 5.85 20.70
C GLU A 468 -43.15 4.49 20.66
N ILE A 469 -43.22 3.78 19.52
CA ILE A 469 -42.55 2.49 19.34
C ILE A 469 -41.03 2.64 19.44
N VAL A 470 -40.47 3.71 18.85
CA VAL A 470 -39.05 4.03 18.98
C VAL A 470 -38.67 4.30 20.44
N GLY A 471 -39.44 5.11 21.15
CA GLY A 471 -39.20 5.38 22.57
C GLY A 471 -39.20 4.12 23.42
N LYS A 472 -40.15 3.20 23.18
CA LYS A 472 -40.23 1.90 23.85
C LYS A 472 -39.04 1.00 23.52
N ALA A 473 -38.57 0.98 22.27
CA ALA A 473 -37.40 0.21 21.86
C ALA A 473 -36.11 0.72 22.54
N LEU A 474 -35.91 2.05 22.57
CA LEU A 474 -34.76 2.67 23.26
C LEU A 474 -34.80 2.41 24.77
N ARG A 475 -35.99 2.46 25.37
CA ARG A 475 -36.17 2.09 26.79
C ARG A 475 -35.81 0.63 27.04
N ALA A 476 -36.25 -0.28 26.17
CA ALA A 476 -35.93 -1.70 26.31
C ALA A 476 -34.41 -1.96 26.23
N LEU A 477 -33.71 -1.24 25.35
CA LEU A 477 -32.25 -1.26 25.25
C LEU A 477 -31.57 -0.70 26.51
N GLY A 478 -32.18 0.32 27.13
CA GLY A 478 -31.77 0.88 28.43
C GLY A 478 -31.68 -0.13 29.58
N LYS A 479 -32.33 -1.30 29.47
CA LYS A 479 -32.25 -2.36 30.49
C LYS A 479 -30.89 -3.08 30.50
N GLN A 480 -30.18 -3.09 29.39
CA GLN A 480 -28.89 -3.77 29.22
C GLN A 480 -27.73 -2.79 29.04
N HIS A 481 -28.01 -1.62 28.47
CA HIS A 481 -27.04 -0.59 28.17
C HIS A 481 -27.45 0.74 28.79
N GLN A 482 -26.50 1.64 28.98
CA GLN A 482 -26.84 3.04 29.25
C GLN A 482 -27.20 3.72 27.93
N VAL A 483 -28.44 4.20 27.81
CA VAL A 483 -28.94 4.81 26.56
C VAL A 483 -29.21 6.29 26.77
N LEU A 484 -28.64 7.14 25.92
CA LEU A 484 -28.95 8.56 25.85
C LEU A 484 -29.62 8.85 24.52
N ALA A 485 -30.77 9.51 24.51
CA ALA A 485 -31.38 10.00 23.26
C ALA A 485 -31.67 11.50 23.30
N VAL A 486 -31.28 12.19 22.24
CA VAL A 486 -31.67 13.56 21.99
C VAL A 486 -32.97 13.56 21.19
N THR A 487 -34.01 14.23 21.70
CA THR A 487 -35.29 14.28 20.97
C THR A 487 -36.08 15.59 21.14
N HIS A 488 -36.92 15.89 20.17
CA HIS A 488 -37.98 16.89 20.19
C HIS A 488 -39.39 16.28 20.22
N LEU A 489 -39.52 14.94 20.16
CA LEU A 489 -40.81 14.27 20.16
C LEU A 489 -41.26 13.90 21.58
N PRO A 490 -42.44 14.37 22.04
CA PRO A 490 -42.93 14.07 23.38
C PRO A 490 -43.16 12.57 23.61
N GLN A 491 -43.48 11.80 22.56
CA GLN A 491 -43.68 10.36 22.63
C GLN A 491 -42.39 9.62 23.01
N VAL A 492 -41.25 10.03 22.43
CA VAL A 492 -39.94 9.46 22.75
C VAL A 492 -39.50 9.93 24.13
N ALA A 493 -39.63 11.23 24.43
CA ALA A 493 -39.25 11.81 25.72
C ALA A 493 -40.00 11.16 26.91
N SER A 494 -41.28 10.83 26.73
CA SER A 494 -42.09 10.19 27.76
C SER A 494 -41.57 8.79 28.14
N CYS A 495 -40.87 8.11 27.23
CA CYS A 495 -40.30 6.78 27.48
C CYS A 495 -38.99 6.82 28.27
N GLY A 496 -38.37 7.98 28.45
CA GLY A 496 -37.15 8.13 29.26
C GLY A 496 -37.42 7.75 30.72
N GLU A 497 -36.48 7.05 31.33
CA GLU A 497 -36.46 6.85 32.78
C GLU A 497 -35.95 8.12 33.46
N GLN A 498 -35.03 8.82 32.80
CA GLN A 498 -34.55 10.15 33.16
C GLN A 498 -34.81 11.14 32.06
N HIS A 499 -35.06 12.38 32.45
CA HIS A 499 -35.40 13.45 31.54
C HIS A 499 -34.60 14.68 31.89
N TRP A 500 -33.71 15.07 30.98
CA TRP A 500 -32.89 16.26 31.11
C TRP A 500 -33.39 17.33 30.15
N GLN A 501 -33.56 18.54 30.66
CA GLN A 501 -34.00 19.69 29.88
C GLN A 501 -32.82 20.64 29.68
N VAL A 502 -32.55 20.97 28.42
CA VAL A 502 -31.60 22.03 28.07
C VAL A 502 -32.32 23.38 28.10
N CYS A 503 -31.87 24.28 28.96
CA CYS A 503 -32.36 25.64 29.10
C CYS A 503 -31.29 26.65 28.67
N LYS A 504 -31.72 27.76 28.06
CA LYS A 504 -30.88 28.94 27.85
C LYS A 504 -31.27 30.01 28.85
N HIS A 505 -30.26 30.59 29.50
CA HIS A 505 -30.41 31.76 30.34
C HIS A 505 -29.54 32.89 29.79
N SER A 506 -30.14 34.04 29.53
CA SER A 506 -29.40 35.25 29.16
C SER A 506 -28.98 35.98 30.43
N LYS A 507 -27.68 36.08 30.68
CA LYS A 507 -27.11 36.83 31.81
C LYS A 507 -26.36 38.04 31.25
N GLY A 508 -27.06 39.17 31.12
CA GLY A 508 -26.52 40.37 30.45
C GLY A 508 -26.44 40.19 28.93
N GLU A 509 -25.29 40.48 28.33
CA GLU A 509 -25.03 40.29 26.88
C GLU A 509 -24.63 38.84 26.51
N GLN A 510 -24.48 37.93 27.48
CA GLN A 510 -24.05 36.56 27.25
C GLN A 510 -25.17 35.55 27.47
N THR A 511 -25.35 34.66 26.50
CA THR A 511 -26.25 33.50 26.59
C THR A 511 -25.49 32.32 27.17
N VAL A 512 -26.01 31.72 28.25
CA VAL A 512 -25.46 30.53 28.90
C VAL A 512 -26.46 29.38 28.75
N SER A 513 -25.97 28.18 28.42
CA SER A 513 -26.80 26.97 28.43
C SER A 513 -26.59 26.18 29.71
N GLU A 514 -27.69 25.70 30.29
CA GLU A 514 -27.74 24.88 31.50
C GLU A 514 -28.56 23.62 31.22
N ILE A 515 -28.19 22.50 31.84
CA ILE A 515 -28.93 21.23 31.75
C ILE A 515 -29.50 20.93 33.13
N ARG A 516 -30.82 20.76 33.22
CA ARG A 516 -31.53 20.43 34.46
C ARG A 516 -32.10 19.03 34.39
N VAL A 517 -31.90 18.23 35.44
CA VAL A 517 -32.58 16.95 35.63
C VAL A 517 -33.98 17.24 36.15
N LEU A 518 -35.00 16.77 35.43
CA LEU A 518 -36.40 17.04 35.75
C LEU A 518 -36.96 16.03 36.74
N ASN A 519 -37.67 16.50 37.75
CA ASN A 519 -38.50 15.65 38.60
C ASN A 519 -39.82 15.26 37.92
N GLU A 520 -40.62 14.36 38.51
CA GLU A 520 -41.88 13.88 37.90
C GLU A 520 -42.85 14.99 37.48
N GLN A 521 -43.01 16.05 38.28
CA GLN A 521 -43.90 17.16 37.95
C GLN A 521 -43.31 18.03 36.83
N GLU A 522 -42.02 18.32 36.91
CA GLU A 522 -41.32 19.08 35.87
C GLU A 522 -41.31 18.33 34.52
N ARG A 523 -41.26 16.99 34.56
CA ARG A 523 -41.40 16.14 33.37
C ARG A 523 -42.76 16.28 32.71
N VAL A 524 -43.85 16.31 33.50
CA VAL A 524 -45.20 16.54 32.97
C VAL A 524 -45.26 17.90 32.28
N GLU A 525 -44.72 18.96 32.90
CA GLU A 525 -44.70 20.29 32.30
C GLU A 525 -43.85 20.35 31.02
N GLU A 526 -42.68 19.70 30.98
CA GLU A 526 -41.84 19.66 29.78
C GLU A 526 -42.51 18.88 28.64
N VAL A 527 -43.10 17.72 28.92
CA VAL A 527 -43.84 16.95 27.90
C VAL A 527 -45.07 17.74 27.44
N ALA A 528 -45.77 18.43 28.35
CA ALA A 528 -46.89 19.30 27.99
C ALA A 528 -46.46 20.48 27.12
N ARG A 529 -45.30 21.10 27.39
CA ARG A 529 -44.69 22.13 26.55
C ARG A 529 -44.35 21.59 25.16
N MET A 530 -43.79 20.38 25.08
CA MET A 530 -43.48 19.71 23.81
C MET A 530 -44.74 19.37 22.99
N LEU A 531 -45.87 19.08 23.65
CA LEU A 531 -47.16 18.82 23.01
C LEU A 531 -47.91 20.09 22.59
N GLY A 532 -48.01 21.08 23.47
CA GLY A 532 -48.87 22.26 23.33
C GLY A 532 -48.17 23.53 22.83
N GLY A 533 -46.84 23.56 22.78
CA GLY A 533 -46.07 24.73 22.36
C GLY A 533 -46.11 25.86 23.42
N GLU A 534 -46.43 27.07 22.99
CA GLU A 534 -46.40 28.27 23.85
C GLU A 534 -47.53 28.32 24.89
N THR A 535 -48.69 27.71 24.60
CA THR A 535 -49.85 27.73 25.51
C THR A 535 -50.05 26.36 26.15
N ILE A 536 -49.64 26.23 27.42
CA ILE A 536 -49.85 25.01 28.19
C ILE A 536 -51.21 25.09 28.89
N THR A 537 -52.15 24.28 28.41
CA THR A 537 -53.49 24.15 29.01
C THR A 537 -53.58 22.95 29.94
N ASP A 538 -54.61 22.89 30.80
CA ASP A 538 -54.83 21.74 31.68
C ASP A 538 -55.09 20.44 30.92
N THR A 539 -55.71 20.52 29.73
CA THR A 539 -55.87 19.35 28.86
C THR A 539 -54.54 18.86 28.31
N THR A 540 -53.63 19.77 27.96
CA THR A 540 -52.26 19.44 27.53
C THR A 540 -51.48 18.74 28.65
N ARG A 541 -51.58 19.24 29.89
CA ARG A 541 -50.97 18.60 31.07
C ARG A 541 -51.53 17.20 31.33
N HIS A 542 -52.85 17.05 31.22
CA HIS A 542 -53.49 15.75 31.41
C HIS A 542 -53.00 14.72 30.39
N HIS A 543 -52.91 15.12 29.11
CA HIS A 543 -52.37 14.25 28.06
C HIS A 543 -50.89 13.91 28.27
N ALA A 544 -50.08 14.88 28.71
CA ALA A 544 -48.67 14.64 29.05
C ALA A 544 -48.50 13.62 30.19
N ALA A 545 -49.30 13.75 31.25
CA ALA A 545 -49.31 12.81 32.36
C ALA A 545 -49.76 11.40 31.93
N GLU A 546 -50.75 11.32 31.05
CA GLU A 546 -51.21 10.05 30.47
C GLU A 546 -50.10 9.38 29.64
N LEU A 547 -49.40 10.13 28.79
CA LEU A 547 -48.26 9.60 28.01
C LEU A 547 -47.14 9.06 28.89
N LEU A 548 -46.76 9.78 29.95
CA LEU A 548 -45.74 9.34 30.90
C LEU A 548 -46.18 8.05 31.62
N THR A 549 -47.46 7.93 31.97
CA THR A 549 -48.01 6.74 32.62
C THR A 549 -48.02 5.53 31.68
N LEU A 550 -48.47 5.72 30.44
CA LEU A 550 -48.49 4.67 29.41
C LEU A 550 -47.10 4.22 28.98
N ALA A 551 -46.12 5.13 29.02
CA ALA A 551 -44.74 4.80 28.70
C ALA A 551 -44.01 4.08 29.85
N ALA A 552 -44.49 4.23 31.09
CA ALA A 552 -44.00 3.54 32.29
C ALA A 552 -44.52 2.10 32.45
N ALA A 553 -45.65 1.78 31.82
CA ALA A 553 -46.20 0.44 31.71
C ALA A 553 -45.50 -0.39 30.63
#